data_AF-A0A561E6Z6-F1
#
_entry.id   AF-A0A561E6Z6-F1
#
_cell.length_a   1.000
_cell.length_b   1.000
_cell.length_c   1.000
_cell.angle_alpha   90.00
_cell.angle_beta   90.00
_cell.angle_gamma   90.00
#
_symmetry.space_group_name_H-M   'P 1'
#
loop_
_entity.id
_entity.type
_entity.pdbx_description
1 polymer ?
#
loop_
_entity_poly.entity_id
_entity_poly.type
_entity_poly.pdbx_seq_one_letter_code
_entity_poly.pdbx_strand_id
1 'polypeptide(L)'
;MTDVTEQLLEVRIAVASAQEADSIAQVLVHERLAACVQQLPGMRSTYRWQGRVETATEILVTAKTSTAHFAGLAQRVRELHSYDVPEITAIQLGPVDETYAAWWRAALRPDDGMPQSHVETERKFTLPEGRPAPDAMEWPGVDAVGEAQHHHLQATYFDTTDVRLGRRGITLRRRTGGTDEGWHLKLPRDEDSRVEQWLPLGALGDGEVVPRGFAGQLTEVLAGEQLQPVCEVETRRVEREVSGRGVVLASVCEDYVWTRNLIDSSLDQAWREMEVELSHGGMDFLERVTAHLRECGVAQASISSKLRAAMGSLLRTDAVEQGVS
;
A
#
# COMPACT_ATOMS: atom_id res chain seq x y z
N MET A 1 -15.60 -1.83 22.33
CA MET A 1 -15.40 -2.96 21.41
C MET A 1 -13.98 -3.40 21.61
N THR A 2 -13.78 -4.56 22.24
CA THR A 2 -12.45 -5.16 22.44
C THR A 2 -11.83 -5.38 21.09
N ASP A 3 -10.70 -4.69 20.89
CA ASP A 3 -9.78 -4.84 19.78
C ASP A 3 -9.57 -6.34 19.50
N VAL A 4 -9.50 -6.73 18.23
CA VAL A 4 -9.26 -8.14 17.85
C VAL A 4 -7.78 -8.45 18.12
N THR A 5 -7.49 -8.63 19.41
CA THR A 5 -6.46 -9.42 20.07
C THR A 5 -5.18 -9.66 19.28
N GLU A 6 -4.21 -8.77 19.45
CA GLU A 6 -2.80 -9.10 19.26
C GLU A 6 -2.42 -10.25 20.20
N GLN A 7 -2.30 -11.46 19.65
CA GLN A 7 -1.88 -12.65 20.39
C GLN A 7 -0.37 -12.83 20.32
N LEU A 8 0.22 -13.32 21.41
CA LEU A 8 1.63 -13.69 21.49
C LEU A 8 1.88 -15.06 20.84
N LEU A 9 2.94 -15.13 20.04
CA LEU A 9 3.30 -16.30 19.24
C LEU A 9 4.73 -16.77 19.54
N GLU A 10 4.92 -18.09 19.63
CA GLU A 10 6.23 -18.68 19.45
C GLU A 10 6.38 -19.16 18.00
N VAL A 11 7.29 -18.53 17.26
CA VAL A 11 7.66 -18.96 15.91
C VAL A 11 8.81 -19.95 15.97
N ARG A 12 8.77 -21.02 15.20
CA ARG A 12 9.79 -22.06 15.08
C ARG A 12 10.41 -22.03 13.70
N ILE A 13 11.73 -22.05 13.66
CA ILE A 13 12.55 -21.96 12.45
C ILE A 13 13.63 -23.05 12.51
N ALA A 14 13.73 -23.88 11.48
CA ALA A 14 14.78 -24.90 11.37
C ALA A 14 15.92 -24.38 10.49
N VAL A 15 17.12 -24.20 11.04
CA VAL A 15 18.27 -23.60 10.35
C VAL A 15 19.44 -24.57 10.23
N ALA A 16 20.26 -24.38 9.20
CA ALA A 16 21.30 -25.34 8.79
C ALA A 16 22.55 -25.32 9.70
N SER A 17 22.85 -24.17 10.34
CA SER A 17 24.11 -23.99 11.07
C SER A 17 23.98 -23.02 12.25
N ALA A 18 24.94 -23.08 13.17
CA ALA A 18 25.02 -22.16 14.31
C ALA A 18 25.23 -20.71 13.87
N GLN A 19 26.01 -20.49 12.81
CA GLN A 19 26.24 -19.15 12.26
C GLN A 19 24.96 -18.54 11.70
N GLU A 20 24.15 -19.34 11.00
CA GLU A 20 22.84 -18.92 10.49
C GLU A 20 21.86 -18.64 11.63
N ALA A 21 21.82 -19.52 12.64
CA ALA A 21 21.02 -19.34 13.85
C ALA A 21 21.34 -18.03 14.57
N ASP A 22 22.64 -17.73 14.76
CA ASP A 22 23.11 -16.50 15.39
C ASP A 22 22.76 -15.26 14.57
N SER A 23 22.96 -15.31 13.25
CA SER A 23 22.61 -14.20 12.36
C SER A 23 21.12 -13.89 12.42
N ILE A 24 20.26 -14.91 12.29
CA ILE A 24 18.80 -14.74 12.36
C ILE A 24 18.39 -14.22 13.74
N ALA A 25 18.92 -14.79 14.83
CA ALA A 25 18.59 -14.36 16.18
C ALA A 25 18.93 -12.88 16.42
N GLN A 26 20.13 -12.46 16.03
CA GLN A 26 20.58 -11.08 16.18
C GLN A 26 19.70 -10.12 15.38
N VAL A 27 19.43 -10.44 14.11
CA VAL A 27 18.63 -9.56 13.24
C VAL A 27 17.18 -9.45 13.75
N LEU A 28 16.54 -10.55 14.12
CA LEU A 28 15.14 -10.52 14.56
C LEU A 28 14.94 -9.71 15.84
N VAL A 29 15.88 -9.79 16.80
CA VAL A 29 15.82 -9.00 18.03
C VAL A 29 16.22 -7.55 17.78
N HIS A 30 17.28 -7.30 17.02
CA HIS A 30 17.74 -5.95 16.71
C HIS A 30 16.68 -5.14 15.94
N GLU A 31 16.01 -5.76 14.96
CA GLU A 31 14.91 -5.16 14.22
C GLU A 31 13.58 -5.18 15.00
N ARG A 32 13.58 -5.71 16.23
CA ARG A 32 12.43 -5.83 17.14
C ARG A 32 11.23 -6.55 16.52
N LEU A 33 11.51 -7.54 15.66
CA LEU A 33 10.53 -8.47 15.10
C LEU A 33 10.26 -9.64 16.05
N ALA A 34 11.19 -9.92 16.95
CA ALA A 34 11.03 -10.84 18.07
C ALA A 34 11.58 -10.18 19.35
N ALA A 35 10.87 -10.36 20.46
CA ALA A 35 11.31 -9.90 21.78
C ALA A 35 12.47 -10.76 22.31
N CYS A 36 12.46 -12.05 21.99
CA CYS A 36 13.45 -13.02 22.44
C CYS A 36 13.60 -14.14 21.40
N VAL A 37 14.81 -14.62 21.20
CA VAL A 37 15.11 -15.77 20.34
C VAL A 37 15.94 -16.78 21.13
N GLN A 38 15.57 -18.06 21.06
CA GLN A 38 16.31 -19.16 21.68
C GLN A 38 16.73 -20.16 20.61
N GLN A 39 17.88 -20.79 20.78
CA GLN A 39 18.45 -21.74 19.84
C GLN A 39 18.64 -23.10 20.52
N LEU A 40 18.12 -24.16 19.91
CA LEU A 40 18.23 -25.54 20.40
C LEU A 40 18.98 -26.39 19.37
N PRO A 41 20.29 -26.66 19.58
CA PRO A 41 21.08 -27.47 18.66
C PRO A 41 20.80 -28.96 18.81
N GLY A 42 21.18 -29.73 17.78
CA GLY A 42 21.10 -31.19 17.79
C GLY A 42 19.76 -31.76 17.33
N MET A 43 18.93 -30.94 16.67
CA MET A 43 17.71 -31.42 16.02
C MET A 43 18.09 -32.30 14.82
N ARG A 44 17.38 -33.42 14.64
CA ARG A 44 17.47 -34.24 13.43
C ARG A 44 16.14 -34.19 12.70
N SER A 45 16.16 -33.61 11.51
CA SER A 45 14.99 -33.47 10.65
C SER A 45 15.02 -34.55 9.58
N THR A 46 13.90 -35.22 9.36
CA THR A 46 13.73 -36.22 8.29
C THR A 46 12.54 -35.79 7.44
N TYR A 47 12.78 -35.52 6.15
CA TYR A 47 11.77 -34.92 5.27
C TYR A 47 11.91 -35.47 3.85
N ARG A 48 10.94 -35.17 2.99
CA ARG A 48 10.98 -35.54 1.57
C ARG A 48 11.32 -34.32 0.72
N TRP A 49 12.40 -34.39 -0.03
CA TRP A 49 12.83 -33.35 -0.96
C TRP A 49 13.15 -33.96 -2.32
N GLN A 50 12.63 -33.37 -3.39
CA GLN A 50 12.84 -33.85 -4.78
C GLN A 50 12.62 -35.37 -4.95
N GLY A 51 11.58 -35.89 -4.30
CA GLY A 51 11.20 -37.31 -4.34
C GLY A 51 11.98 -38.24 -3.41
N ARG A 52 13.06 -37.79 -2.77
CA ARG A 52 13.90 -38.59 -1.86
C ARG A 52 13.63 -38.26 -0.40
N VAL A 53 13.85 -39.23 0.49
CA VAL A 53 13.83 -38.99 1.93
C VAL A 53 15.23 -38.56 2.33
N GLU A 54 15.34 -37.36 2.89
CA GLU A 54 16.57 -36.73 3.35
C GLU A 54 16.61 -36.69 4.87
N THR A 55 17.81 -36.56 5.44
CA THR A 55 17.99 -36.32 6.87
C THR A 55 19.06 -35.27 7.08
N ALA A 56 18.76 -34.26 7.89
CA ALA A 56 19.67 -33.17 8.23
C ALA A 56 19.80 -33.03 9.75
N THR A 57 20.99 -32.62 10.20
CA THR A 57 21.19 -32.11 11.56
C THR A 57 21.03 -30.60 11.52
N GLU A 58 20.12 -30.07 12.31
CA GLU A 58 19.69 -28.68 12.27
C GLU A 58 19.66 -28.09 13.69
N ILE A 59 19.47 -26.78 13.74
CA ILE A 59 19.21 -26.04 14.97
C ILE A 59 17.77 -25.55 14.92
N LEU A 60 17.00 -25.80 15.97
CA LEU A 60 15.68 -25.21 16.11
C LEU A 60 15.81 -23.84 16.76
N VAL A 61 15.47 -22.81 16.02
CA VAL A 61 15.36 -21.43 16.50
C VAL A 61 13.90 -21.18 16.89
N THR A 62 13.66 -20.69 18.10
CA THR A 62 12.33 -20.28 18.57
C THR A 62 12.31 -18.80 18.87
N ALA A 63 11.38 -18.05 18.26
CA ALA A 63 11.29 -16.60 18.35
C ALA A 63 9.95 -16.18 18.99
N LYS A 64 10.01 -15.30 19.97
CA LYS A 64 8.86 -14.79 20.72
C LYS A 64 8.40 -13.50 20.03
N THR A 65 7.28 -13.56 19.33
CA THR A 65 6.71 -12.46 18.54
C THR A 65 5.19 -12.28 18.78
N SER A 66 4.50 -11.50 17.96
CA SER A 66 3.04 -11.44 17.99
C SER A 66 2.44 -11.72 16.62
N THR A 67 1.14 -11.95 16.60
CA THR A 67 0.35 -12.10 15.37
C THR A 67 0.57 -10.96 14.38
N ALA A 68 0.64 -9.72 14.86
CA ALA A 68 1.01 -8.53 14.10
C ALA A 68 2.39 -8.62 13.41
N HIS A 69 3.37 -9.20 14.11
CA HIS A 69 4.77 -9.22 13.67
C HIS A 69 5.16 -10.47 12.87
N PHE A 70 4.29 -11.48 12.81
CA PHE A 70 4.60 -12.77 12.18
C PHE A 70 5.00 -12.63 10.71
N ALA A 71 4.26 -11.84 9.93
CA ALA A 71 4.53 -11.68 8.49
C ALA A 71 5.91 -11.05 8.24
N GLY A 72 6.24 -9.97 8.98
CA GLY A 72 7.52 -9.30 8.89
C GLY A 72 8.69 -10.18 9.37
N LEU A 73 8.50 -10.94 10.45
CA LEU A 73 9.46 -11.92 10.92
C LEU A 73 9.71 -13.02 9.87
N ALA A 74 8.64 -13.62 9.33
CA ALA A 74 8.76 -14.69 8.35
C ALA A 74 9.43 -14.24 7.05
N GLN A 75 9.13 -13.03 6.57
CA GLN A 75 9.82 -12.44 5.43
C GLN A 75 11.32 -12.28 5.72
N ARG A 76 11.68 -11.66 6.86
CA ARG A 76 13.07 -11.42 7.21
C ARG A 76 13.88 -12.69 7.36
N VAL A 77 13.27 -13.75 7.92
CA VAL A 77 13.88 -15.07 8.00
C VAL A 77 14.19 -15.60 6.59
N ARG A 78 13.26 -15.55 5.64
CA ARG A 78 13.50 -16.03 4.25
C ARG A 78 14.66 -15.31 3.57
N GLU A 79 14.79 -14.00 3.78
CA GLU A 79 15.90 -13.20 3.22
C GLU A 79 17.28 -13.60 3.79
N LEU A 80 17.31 -14.15 5.01
CA LEU A 80 18.54 -14.54 5.70
C LEU A 80 18.85 -16.03 5.60
N HIS A 81 17.88 -16.86 5.19
CA HIS A 81 17.99 -18.30 5.25
C HIS A 81 18.67 -18.90 4.02
N SER A 82 19.49 -19.93 4.25
CA SER A 82 20.13 -20.71 3.18
C SER A 82 19.21 -21.69 2.44
N TYR A 83 18.00 -21.95 2.93
CA TYR A 83 17.09 -22.93 2.34
C TYR A 83 16.08 -22.24 1.43
N ASP A 84 15.77 -22.87 0.29
CA ASP A 84 14.73 -22.39 -0.64
C ASP A 84 13.34 -22.36 0.02
N VAL A 85 13.07 -23.34 0.89
CA VAL A 85 11.80 -23.48 1.61
C VAL A 85 12.10 -23.74 3.10
N PRO A 86 12.36 -22.69 3.90
CA PRO A 86 12.63 -22.86 5.32
C PRO A 86 11.36 -23.24 6.08
N GLU A 87 11.48 -24.08 7.11
CA GLU A 87 10.41 -24.29 8.07
C GLU A 87 10.21 -22.98 8.86
N ILE A 88 9.03 -22.37 8.76
CA ILE A 88 8.64 -21.21 9.58
C ILE A 88 7.20 -21.45 10.04
N THR A 89 7.02 -21.93 11.27
CA THR A 89 5.71 -22.24 11.84
C THR A 89 5.45 -21.43 13.10
N ALA A 90 4.19 -21.14 13.42
CA ALA A 90 3.83 -20.37 14.62
C ALA A 90 2.90 -21.17 15.53
N ILE A 91 3.12 -21.04 16.83
CA ILE A 91 2.27 -21.62 17.86
C ILE A 91 1.73 -20.47 18.70
N GLN A 92 0.40 -20.43 18.84
CA GLN A 92 -0.24 -19.51 19.77
C GLN A 92 0.05 -19.94 21.20
N LEU A 93 0.54 -19.01 22.02
CA LEU A 93 0.78 -19.29 23.42
C LEU A 93 -0.52 -19.22 24.23
N GLY A 94 -0.60 -20.10 25.24
CA GLY A 94 -1.65 -20.07 26.26
C GLY A 94 -1.39 -18.96 27.30
N PRO A 95 -1.66 -19.20 28.59
CA PRO A 95 -1.35 -18.22 29.63
C PRO A 95 0.14 -17.88 29.65
N VAL A 96 0.45 -16.59 29.57
CA VAL A 96 1.80 -16.03 29.74
C VAL A 96 1.76 -15.15 30.99
N ASP A 97 2.81 -15.19 31.80
CA ASP A 97 2.94 -14.26 32.92
C ASP A 97 2.80 -12.80 32.44
N GLU A 98 1.95 -12.01 33.08
CA GLU A 98 1.60 -10.68 32.57
C GLU A 98 2.81 -9.72 32.58
N THR A 99 3.74 -9.87 33.53
CA THR A 99 4.95 -9.04 33.56
C THR A 99 5.84 -9.37 32.37
N TYR A 100 5.99 -10.66 32.06
CA TYR A 100 6.74 -11.10 30.88
C TYR A 100 6.03 -10.72 29.57
N ALA A 101 4.70 -10.84 29.50
CA ALA A 101 3.91 -10.45 28.34
C ALA A 101 4.01 -8.93 28.08
N ALA A 102 3.99 -8.11 29.12
CA ALA A 102 4.18 -6.67 29.02
C ALA A 102 5.58 -6.32 28.48
N TRP A 103 6.63 -6.94 29.03
CA TRP A 103 7.99 -6.76 28.52
C TRP A 103 8.12 -7.21 27.07
N TRP A 104 7.55 -8.36 26.71
CA TRP A 104 7.57 -8.89 25.34
C TRP A 104 6.95 -7.89 24.37
N ARG A 105 5.72 -7.45 24.63
CA ARG A 105 5.04 -6.46 23.77
C ARG A 105 5.86 -5.16 23.66
N ALA A 106 6.43 -4.68 24.77
CA ALA A 106 7.28 -3.49 24.77
C ALA A 106 8.60 -3.68 24.01
N ALA A 107 9.15 -4.90 23.98
CA ALA A 107 10.38 -5.21 23.27
C ALA A 107 10.17 -5.31 21.76
N LEU A 108 8.99 -5.71 21.30
CA LEU A 108 8.59 -5.62 19.89
C LEU A 108 8.49 -4.15 19.47
N ARG A 109 8.75 -3.88 18.20
CA ARG A 109 8.43 -2.57 17.63
C ARG A 109 6.91 -2.37 17.62
N PRO A 110 6.42 -1.13 17.47
CA PRO A 110 5.00 -0.90 17.20
C PRO A 110 4.55 -1.72 15.98
N ASP A 111 3.32 -2.27 16.04
CA ASP A 111 2.72 -2.93 14.89
C ASP A 111 2.60 -1.92 13.74
N ASP A 112 3.22 -2.22 12.60
CA ASP A 112 3.08 -1.41 11.39
C ASP A 112 1.65 -1.52 10.83
N GLY A 113 0.81 -2.42 11.37
CA GLY A 113 -0.53 -2.75 10.90
C GLY A 113 -0.51 -3.50 9.57
N MET A 114 -1.49 -4.38 9.35
CA MET A 114 -1.72 -4.93 8.01
C MET A 114 -2.57 -3.93 7.22
N PRO A 115 -2.12 -3.51 6.02
CA PRO A 115 -2.91 -2.60 5.19
C PRO A 115 -4.30 -3.18 4.89
N GLN A 116 -5.33 -2.37 5.08
CA GLN A 116 -6.69 -2.73 4.70
C GLN A 116 -6.83 -2.58 3.19
N SER A 117 -7.27 -3.65 2.51
CA SER A 117 -7.41 -3.66 1.05
C SER A 117 -8.87 -3.48 0.64
N HIS A 118 -9.13 -2.61 -0.31
CA HIS A 118 -10.40 -2.52 -1.00
C HIS A 118 -10.19 -2.29 -2.50
N VAL A 119 -11.24 -2.51 -3.28
CA VAL A 119 -11.21 -2.35 -4.73
C VAL A 119 -11.98 -1.07 -5.03
N GLU A 120 -11.30 -0.10 -5.58
CA GLU A 120 -11.91 1.13 -6.08
C GLU A 120 -12.21 0.97 -7.57
N THR A 121 -13.30 1.56 -8.02
CA THR A 121 -13.63 1.68 -9.45
C THR A 121 -13.99 3.14 -9.71
N GLU A 122 -13.14 3.82 -10.47
CA GLU A 122 -13.24 5.27 -10.63
C GLU A 122 -12.94 5.73 -12.06
N ARG A 123 -13.53 6.86 -12.46
CA ARG A 123 -13.10 7.60 -13.65
C ARG A 123 -12.76 9.04 -13.31
N LYS A 124 -11.69 9.53 -13.91
CA LYS A 124 -11.22 10.90 -13.77
C LYS A 124 -11.56 11.70 -15.02
N PHE A 125 -11.87 12.97 -14.82
CA PHE A 125 -12.31 13.89 -15.86
C PHE A 125 -11.55 15.21 -15.73
N THR A 126 -11.13 15.79 -16.86
CA THR A 126 -10.45 17.08 -16.87
C THR A 126 -11.48 18.21 -16.87
N LEU A 127 -11.46 19.05 -15.83
CA LEU A 127 -12.35 20.20 -15.74
C LEU A 127 -11.69 21.44 -16.37
N PRO A 128 -12.34 22.11 -17.34
CA PRO A 128 -11.80 23.33 -17.94
C PRO A 128 -11.64 24.45 -16.90
N GLU A 129 -10.60 25.27 -17.05
CA GLU A 129 -10.44 26.47 -16.23
C GLU A 129 -11.62 27.45 -16.43
N GLY A 130 -12.03 28.10 -15.34
CA GLY A 130 -13.07 29.14 -15.37
C GLY A 130 -14.49 28.63 -15.63
N ARG A 131 -14.71 27.31 -15.79
CA ARG A 131 -16.06 26.72 -15.91
C ARG A 131 -16.45 25.93 -14.64
N PRO A 132 -17.69 26.07 -14.15
CA PRO A 132 -18.17 25.19 -13.08
C PRO A 132 -18.21 23.73 -13.57
N ALA A 133 -18.08 22.78 -12.65
CA ALA A 133 -18.36 21.38 -12.97
C ALA A 133 -19.85 21.24 -13.36
N PRO A 134 -20.20 20.32 -14.28
CA PRO A 134 -21.59 20.01 -14.58
C PRO A 134 -22.36 19.61 -13.33
N ASP A 135 -23.61 20.05 -13.21
CA ASP A 135 -24.45 19.75 -12.05
C ASP A 135 -24.76 18.25 -11.99
N ALA A 136 -24.38 17.61 -10.88
CA ALA A 136 -24.62 16.19 -10.67
C ALA A 136 -26.10 15.81 -10.60
N MET A 137 -27.00 16.76 -10.28
CA MET A 137 -28.44 16.54 -10.33
C MET A 137 -28.98 16.29 -11.75
N GLU A 138 -28.25 16.71 -12.79
CA GLU A 138 -28.65 16.49 -14.18
C GLU A 138 -28.18 15.13 -14.72
N TRP A 139 -27.41 14.38 -13.93
CA TRP A 139 -26.81 13.14 -14.39
C TRP A 139 -27.83 11.99 -14.51
N PRO A 140 -27.73 11.14 -15.54
CA PRO A 140 -28.68 10.06 -15.76
C PRO A 140 -28.75 9.04 -14.61
N GLY A 141 -29.86 9.07 -13.87
CA GLY A 141 -30.15 8.15 -12.77
C GLY A 141 -29.85 8.71 -11.38
N VAL A 142 -29.38 9.95 -11.27
CA VAL A 142 -29.26 10.67 -10.00
C VAL A 142 -30.60 11.33 -9.66
N ASP A 143 -31.07 11.14 -8.43
CA ASP A 143 -32.27 11.81 -7.89
C ASP A 143 -31.99 12.66 -6.63
N ALA A 144 -30.80 12.51 -6.05
CA ALA A 144 -30.34 13.36 -4.95
C ALA A 144 -28.81 13.52 -4.97
N VAL A 145 -28.35 14.68 -4.53
CA VAL A 145 -26.93 15.00 -4.31
C VAL A 145 -26.76 15.41 -2.85
N GLY A 146 -25.81 14.78 -2.17
CA GLY A 146 -25.49 15.03 -0.77
C GLY A 146 -24.85 16.40 -0.52
N GLU A 147 -24.71 16.75 0.76
CA GLU A 147 -24.02 17.99 1.16
C GLU A 147 -22.55 17.98 0.72
N ALA A 148 -22.06 19.16 0.37
CA ALA A 148 -20.66 19.35 -0.03
C ALA A 148 -19.74 19.24 1.18
N GLN A 149 -18.83 18.27 1.15
CA GLN A 149 -17.75 18.13 2.12
C GLN A 149 -16.47 18.73 1.55
N HIS A 150 -15.81 19.57 2.35
CA HIS A 150 -14.61 20.28 1.93
C HIS A 150 -13.38 19.72 2.63
N HIS A 151 -12.41 19.27 1.84
CA HIS A 151 -11.16 18.73 2.36
C HIS A 151 -9.97 19.49 1.82
N HIS A 152 -8.97 19.69 2.68
CA HIS A 152 -7.63 20.09 2.30
C HIS A 152 -6.73 18.89 2.55
N LEU A 153 -6.14 18.35 1.49
CA LEU A 153 -5.33 17.14 1.50
C LEU A 153 -3.90 17.50 1.12
N GLN A 154 -2.93 16.91 1.82
CA GLN A 154 -1.52 17.01 1.48
C GLN A 154 -0.96 15.59 1.34
N ALA A 155 -0.33 15.29 0.22
CA ALA A 155 0.22 13.96 -0.04
C ALA A 155 1.66 14.02 -0.55
N THR A 156 2.53 13.21 0.03
CA THR A 156 3.89 12.96 -0.44
C THR A 156 3.90 11.60 -1.14
N TYR A 157 4.31 11.59 -2.41
CA TYR A 157 4.42 10.39 -3.22
C TYR A 157 5.84 9.86 -3.21
N PHE A 158 5.96 8.54 -3.14
CA PHE A 158 7.23 7.84 -3.04
C PHE A 158 7.45 6.97 -4.27
N ASP A 159 8.64 7.05 -4.85
CA ASP A 159 9.11 6.20 -5.94
C ASP A 159 10.65 6.16 -5.91
N THR A 160 11.23 5.47 -6.88
CA THR A 160 12.65 5.47 -7.22
C THR A 160 12.99 6.69 -8.08
N THR A 161 14.28 7.08 -8.16
CA THR A 161 14.72 8.22 -9.00
C THR A 161 14.31 8.06 -10.48
N ASP A 162 14.28 6.82 -10.97
CA ASP A 162 13.87 6.44 -12.33
C ASP A 162 12.39 6.04 -12.44
N VAL A 163 11.57 6.38 -11.42
CA VAL A 163 10.10 6.29 -11.39
C VAL A 163 9.53 4.89 -11.73
N ARG A 164 10.15 3.84 -11.20
CA ARG A 164 9.77 2.43 -11.43
C ARG A 164 8.34 2.09 -11.04
N LEU A 165 7.83 2.58 -9.91
CA LEU A 165 6.43 2.33 -9.50
C LEU A 165 5.48 2.98 -10.50
N GLY A 166 5.69 4.27 -10.77
CA GLY A 166 4.88 5.05 -11.70
C GLY A 166 4.82 4.45 -13.10
N ARG A 167 5.95 3.94 -13.61
CA ARG A 167 6.04 3.23 -14.90
C ARG A 167 5.17 1.98 -14.97
N ARG A 168 4.94 1.31 -13.84
CA ARG A 168 4.04 0.13 -13.73
C ARG A 168 2.61 0.48 -13.30
N GLY A 169 2.26 1.77 -13.22
CA GLY A 169 0.93 2.18 -12.76
C GLY A 169 0.69 1.97 -11.26
N ILE A 170 1.76 1.73 -10.49
CA ILE A 170 1.71 1.62 -9.04
C ILE A 170 1.86 3.01 -8.44
N THR A 171 1.19 3.28 -7.33
CA THR A 171 1.28 4.56 -6.63
C THR A 171 1.37 4.33 -5.14
N LEU A 172 2.45 4.82 -4.52
CA LEU A 172 2.62 4.83 -3.08
C LEU A 172 2.63 6.28 -2.59
N ARG A 173 1.79 6.61 -1.62
CA ARG A 173 1.75 7.95 -1.02
C ARG A 173 1.50 7.89 0.48
N ARG A 174 2.02 8.89 1.18
CA ARG A 174 1.60 9.27 2.53
C ARG A 174 0.70 10.49 2.38
N ARG A 175 -0.50 10.49 2.98
CA ARG A 175 -1.45 11.60 2.93
C ARG A 175 -1.88 12.04 4.33
N THR A 176 -1.94 13.34 4.53
CA THR A 176 -2.56 14.03 5.66
C THR A 176 -3.72 14.89 5.17
N GLY A 177 -4.64 15.22 6.08
CA GLY A 177 -5.91 15.83 5.77
C GLY A 177 -6.92 14.81 5.21
N GLY A 178 -8.20 15.05 5.50
CA GLY A 178 -9.29 14.17 5.10
C GLY A 178 -9.69 13.16 6.17
N THR A 179 -10.57 12.23 5.83
CA THR A 179 -11.07 11.18 6.72
C THR A 179 -10.21 9.91 6.68
N ASP A 180 -9.35 9.80 5.68
CA ASP A 180 -8.53 8.64 5.35
C ASP A 180 -7.03 8.96 5.41
N GLU A 181 -6.61 9.75 6.41
CA GLU A 181 -5.20 10.04 6.66
C GLU A 181 -4.40 8.75 6.82
N GLY A 182 -3.30 8.61 6.06
CA GLY A 182 -2.54 7.37 6.07
C GLY A 182 -1.58 7.20 4.91
N TRP A 183 -0.97 6.02 4.88
CA TRP A 183 -0.26 5.48 3.74
C TRP A 183 -1.23 4.75 2.82
N HIS A 184 -1.09 5.00 1.52
CA HIS A 184 -1.91 4.41 0.47
C HIS A 184 -1.01 3.78 -0.57
N LEU A 185 -1.22 2.50 -0.85
CA LEU A 185 -0.62 1.79 -1.97
C LEU A 185 -1.73 1.40 -2.95
N LYS A 186 -1.69 1.97 -4.15
CA LYS A 186 -2.60 1.64 -5.24
C LYS A 186 -1.90 0.75 -6.28
N LEU A 187 -2.45 -0.43 -6.51
CA LEU A 187 -1.98 -1.42 -7.47
C LEU A 187 -2.93 -1.51 -8.67
N PRO A 188 -2.43 -1.62 -9.91
CA PRO A 188 -3.28 -1.82 -11.08
C PRO A 188 -4.03 -3.16 -10.99
N ARG A 189 -5.30 -3.18 -11.38
CA ARG A 189 -6.12 -4.40 -11.47
C ARG A 189 -6.66 -4.59 -12.87
N ASP A 190 -7.44 -3.64 -13.35
CA ASP A 190 -7.96 -3.55 -14.72
C ASP A 190 -8.04 -2.06 -15.14
N GLU A 191 -8.76 -1.72 -16.20
CA GLU A 191 -8.74 -0.38 -16.80
C GLU A 191 -9.35 0.70 -15.89
N ASP A 192 -10.49 0.41 -15.28
CA ASP A 192 -11.24 1.36 -14.43
C ASP A 192 -11.09 1.04 -12.93
N SER A 193 -10.58 -0.14 -12.56
CA SER A 193 -10.43 -0.55 -11.16
C SER A 193 -8.98 -0.70 -10.71
N ARG A 194 -8.75 -0.39 -9.43
CA ARG A 194 -7.47 -0.56 -8.75
C ARG A 194 -7.69 -1.21 -7.39
N VAL A 195 -6.66 -1.89 -6.89
CA VAL A 195 -6.63 -2.32 -5.49
C VAL A 195 -5.96 -1.21 -4.70
N GLU A 196 -6.67 -0.58 -3.79
CA GLU A 196 -6.09 0.33 -2.81
C GLU A 196 -5.89 -0.39 -1.48
N GLN A 197 -4.68 -0.25 -0.95
CA GLN A 197 -4.31 -0.69 0.38
C GLN A 197 -4.03 0.54 1.26
N TRP A 198 -4.69 0.61 2.41
CA TRP A 198 -4.61 1.75 3.32
C TRP A 198 -4.09 1.36 4.70
N LEU A 199 -3.27 2.24 5.29
CA LEU A 199 -2.76 2.12 6.65
C LEU A 199 -2.73 3.50 7.33
N PRO A 200 -3.37 3.69 8.51
CA PRO A 200 -3.51 5.01 9.13
C PRO A 200 -2.18 5.59 9.65
N LEU A 201 -2.10 6.93 9.74
CA LEU A 201 -1.00 7.63 10.42
C LEU A 201 -1.10 7.39 11.93
N GLY A 202 -0.02 6.91 12.55
CA GLY A 202 0.01 6.61 14.00
C GLY A 202 0.69 5.29 14.37
N ALA A 203 0.83 4.35 13.43
CA ALA A 203 1.58 3.11 13.63
C ALA A 203 3.10 3.33 13.77
N LEU A 204 3.66 4.37 13.13
CA LEU A 204 5.11 4.62 13.04
C LEU A 204 5.52 6.08 13.39
N GLY A 205 4.61 6.87 13.97
CA GLY A 205 4.83 8.30 14.16
C GLY A 205 4.90 9.08 12.82
N ASP A 206 5.16 10.37 12.90
CA ASP A 206 5.07 11.33 11.78
C ASP A 206 6.18 11.19 10.71
N GLY A 207 6.89 10.06 10.67
CA GLY A 207 8.04 9.85 9.78
C GLY A 207 7.67 9.63 8.31
N GLU A 208 8.63 9.90 7.43
CA GLU A 208 8.58 9.63 5.98
C GLU A 208 9.04 8.20 5.61
N VAL A 209 9.20 7.32 6.60
CA VAL A 209 9.65 5.94 6.37
C VAL A 209 8.47 5.10 5.88
N VAL A 210 8.60 4.53 4.68
CA VAL A 210 7.59 3.65 4.08
C VAL A 210 7.36 2.42 4.98
N PRO A 211 6.09 2.13 5.37
CA PRO A 211 5.76 0.95 6.16
C PRO A 211 6.19 -0.35 5.48
N ARG A 212 6.75 -1.28 6.27
CA ARG A 212 7.27 -2.55 5.71
C ARG A 212 6.18 -3.40 5.05
N GLY A 213 4.92 -3.29 5.51
CA GLY A 213 3.76 -3.92 4.89
C GLY A 213 3.62 -3.61 3.39
N PHE A 214 4.06 -2.42 2.96
CA PHE A 214 4.14 -2.06 1.54
C PHE A 214 5.47 -2.46 0.91
N ALA A 215 6.60 -2.25 1.60
CA ALA A 215 7.94 -2.50 1.06
C ALA A 215 8.14 -3.95 0.57
N GLY A 216 7.63 -4.94 1.32
CA GLY A 216 7.70 -6.35 0.92
C GLY A 216 6.99 -6.64 -0.41
N GLN A 217 5.83 -6.00 -0.64
CA GLN A 217 5.06 -6.15 -1.89
C GLN A 217 5.73 -5.47 -3.09
N LEU A 218 6.55 -4.45 -2.83
CA LEU A 218 7.21 -3.65 -3.87
C LEU A 218 8.61 -4.15 -4.22
N THR A 219 9.15 -5.11 -3.47
CA THR A 219 10.55 -5.55 -3.58
C THR A 219 10.94 -5.95 -5.01
N GLU A 220 10.10 -6.71 -5.70
CA GLU A 220 10.34 -7.12 -7.10
C GLU A 220 10.37 -5.92 -8.06
N VAL A 221 9.46 -4.97 -7.88
CA VAL A 221 9.35 -3.78 -8.74
C VAL A 221 10.53 -2.83 -8.51
N LEU A 222 10.96 -2.70 -7.25
CA LEU A 222 12.07 -1.85 -6.86
C LEU A 222 13.41 -2.42 -7.31
N ALA A 223 13.55 -3.74 -7.39
CA ALA A 223 14.77 -4.44 -7.82
C ALA A 223 16.06 -3.87 -7.17
N GLY A 224 15.98 -3.65 -5.85
CA GLY A 224 17.09 -3.17 -5.02
C GLY A 224 17.22 -1.64 -4.89
N GLU A 225 16.48 -0.85 -5.67
CA GLU A 225 16.47 0.62 -5.52
C GLU A 225 15.67 1.07 -4.29
N GLN A 226 16.05 2.22 -3.75
CA GLN A 226 15.40 2.80 -2.58
C GLN A 226 14.24 3.72 -2.98
N LEU A 227 13.17 3.67 -2.18
CA LEU A 227 12.07 4.61 -2.24
C LEU A 227 12.48 5.94 -1.61
N GLN A 228 12.12 7.03 -2.28
CA GLN A 228 12.29 8.40 -1.80
C GLN A 228 11.08 9.25 -2.19
N PRO A 229 10.84 10.39 -1.51
CA PRO A 229 9.88 11.38 -1.98
C PRO A 229 10.20 11.84 -3.40
N VAL A 230 9.22 11.79 -4.30
CA VAL A 230 9.37 12.24 -5.70
C VAL A 230 8.40 13.35 -6.08
N CYS A 231 7.32 13.52 -5.34
CA CYS A 231 6.32 14.56 -5.59
C CYS A 231 5.54 14.89 -4.33
N GLU A 232 5.31 16.18 -4.09
CA GLU A 232 4.31 16.65 -3.14
C GLU A 232 3.07 17.09 -3.91
N VAL A 233 1.89 16.81 -3.36
CA VAL A 233 0.61 17.17 -3.96
C VAL A 233 -0.29 17.77 -2.90
N GLU A 234 -0.70 19.02 -3.11
CA GLU A 234 -1.78 19.65 -2.36
C GLU A 234 -3.08 19.49 -3.16
N THR A 235 -4.16 19.13 -2.50
CA THR A 235 -5.48 19.03 -3.13
C THR A 235 -6.52 19.71 -2.26
N ARG A 236 -7.27 20.63 -2.86
CA ARG A 236 -8.54 21.12 -2.30
C ARG A 236 -9.67 20.38 -2.97
N ARG A 237 -10.36 19.55 -2.18
CA ARG A 237 -11.42 18.67 -2.65
C ARG A 237 -12.77 19.19 -2.19
N VAL A 238 -13.73 19.18 -3.10
CA VAL A 238 -15.16 19.27 -2.78
C VAL A 238 -15.77 17.92 -3.13
N GLU A 239 -16.20 17.19 -2.12
CA GLU A 239 -16.76 15.85 -2.25
C GLU A 239 -18.27 15.88 -2.02
N ARG A 240 -19.01 15.14 -2.86
CA ARG A 240 -20.45 14.95 -2.74
C ARG A 240 -20.81 13.51 -3.08
N GLU A 241 -21.75 12.94 -2.34
CA GLU A 241 -22.37 11.67 -2.73
C GLU A 241 -23.52 11.92 -3.71
N VAL A 242 -23.59 11.13 -4.77
CA VAL A 242 -24.72 11.12 -5.70
C VAL A 242 -25.55 9.86 -5.48
N SER A 243 -26.86 10.03 -5.34
CA SER A 243 -27.78 8.95 -5.05
C SER A 243 -28.84 8.81 -6.13
N GLY A 244 -29.34 7.59 -6.30
CA GLY A 244 -30.42 7.26 -7.22
C GLY A 244 -31.27 6.14 -6.65
N ARG A 245 -32.60 6.33 -6.61
CA ARG A 245 -33.56 5.38 -6.02
C ARG A 245 -33.25 5.06 -4.54
N GLY A 246 -32.75 6.04 -3.81
CA GLY A 246 -32.46 5.94 -2.38
C GLY A 246 -31.18 5.18 -2.02
N VAL A 247 -30.27 4.92 -2.98
CA VAL A 247 -28.95 4.36 -2.71
C VAL A 247 -27.84 5.27 -3.23
N VAL A 248 -26.71 5.33 -2.52
CA VAL A 248 -25.51 6.06 -2.96
C VAL A 248 -24.86 5.33 -4.12
N LEU A 249 -24.87 5.96 -5.29
CA LEU A 249 -24.32 5.40 -6.52
C LEU A 249 -22.81 5.62 -6.61
N ALA A 250 -22.35 6.82 -6.28
CA ALA A 250 -20.94 7.19 -6.36
C ALA A 250 -20.59 8.35 -5.42
N SER A 251 -19.31 8.46 -5.08
CA SER A 251 -18.71 9.70 -4.60
C SER A 251 -18.19 10.51 -5.80
N VAL A 252 -18.42 11.82 -5.77
CA VAL A 252 -17.98 12.78 -6.78
C VAL A 252 -17.04 13.77 -6.11
N CYS A 253 -15.78 13.77 -6.54
CA CYS A 253 -14.74 14.63 -6.01
C CYS A 253 -14.33 15.67 -7.06
N GLU A 254 -14.62 16.95 -6.81
CA GLU A 254 -14.05 18.05 -7.57
C GLU A 254 -12.74 18.50 -6.91
N ASP A 255 -11.63 18.31 -7.61
CA ASP A 255 -10.29 18.55 -7.09
C ASP A 255 -9.63 19.75 -7.77
N TYR A 256 -9.08 20.64 -6.95
CA TYR A 256 -8.05 21.60 -7.36
C TYR A 256 -6.72 21.08 -6.86
N VAL A 257 -5.82 20.76 -7.78
CA VAL A 257 -4.58 20.05 -7.50
C VAL A 257 -3.40 20.98 -7.78
N TRP A 258 -2.46 21.03 -6.85
CA TRP A 258 -1.14 21.63 -7.04
C TRP A 258 -0.08 20.58 -6.78
N THR A 259 0.95 20.56 -7.61
CA THR A 259 2.03 19.58 -7.52
C THR A 259 3.37 20.27 -7.49
N ARG A 260 4.25 19.72 -6.66
CA ARG A 260 5.66 20.07 -6.62
C ARG A 260 6.46 18.81 -6.92
N ASN A 261 7.06 18.76 -8.09
CA ASN A 261 7.89 17.65 -8.52
C ASN A 261 9.28 17.79 -7.88
N LEU A 262 9.68 16.79 -7.09
CA LEU A 262 10.92 16.81 -6.32
C LEU A 262 12.13 16.32 -7.13
N ILE A 263 11.91 15.77 -8.33
CA ILE A 263 12.94 15.34 -9.27
C ILE A 263 13.27 16.48 -10.25
N ASP A 264 12.23 17.09 -10.84
CA ASP A 264 12.35 18.17 -11.82
C ASP A 264 11.24 19.21 -11.59
N SER A 265 11.62 20.33 -10.97
CA SER A 265 10.68 21.41 -10.65
C SER A 265 10.12 22.14 -11.87
N SER A 266 10.67 21.93 -13.07
CA SER A 266 10.06 22.46 -14.30
C SER A 266 8.74 21.75 -14.66
N LEU A 267 8.46 20.61 -14.00
CA LEU A 267 7.24 19.82 -14.16
C LEU A 267 6.15 20.17 -13.13
N ASP A 268 6.36 21.19 -12.29
CA ASP A 268 5.34 21.69 -11.35
C ASP A 268 4.09 22.10 -12.12
N GLN A 269 2.93 21.61 -11.67
CA GLN A 269 1.66 21.77 -12.35
C GLN A 269 0.54 22.11 -11.37
N ALA A 270 -0.48 22.80 -11.88
CA ALA A 270 -1.75 22.98 -11.22
C ALA A 270 -2.88 22.71 -12.21
N TRP A 271 -3.92 22.00 -11.79
CA TRP A 271 -5.07 21.72 -12.64
C TRP A 271 -6.34 21.46 -11.82
N ARG A 272 -7.45 21.34 -12.54
CA ARG A 272 -8.74 20.93 -12.00
C ARG A 272 -9.16 19.60 -12.59
N GLU A 273 -9.66 18.72 -11.74
CA GLU A 273 -10.21 17.44 -12.17
C GLU A 273 -11.46 17.10 -11.38
N MET A 274 -12.22 16.15 -11.92
CA MET A 274 -13.33 15.53 -11.24
C MET A 274 -13.12 14.03 -11.23
N GLU A 275 -13.27 13.40 -10.07
CA GLU A 275 -13.24 11.95 -9.91
C GLU A 275 -14.67 11.47 -9.61
N VAL A 276 -15.12 10.44 -10.31
CA VAL A 276 -16.38 9.75 -10.02
C VAL A 276 -16.01 8.33 -9.61
N GLU A 277 -16.16 8.02 -8.33
CA GLU A 277 -15.83 6.72 -7.74
C GLU A 277 -17.10 5.97 -7.36
N LEU A 278 -17.28 4.75 -7.88
CA LEU A 278 -18.46 3.95 -7.64
C LEU A 278 -18.54 3.47 -6.19
N SER A 279 -19.69 3.68 -5.56
CA SER A 279 -20.05 3.05 -4.28
C SER A 279 -20.94 1.83 -4.55
N HIS A 280 -22.25 2.03 -4.68
CA HIS A 280 -23.20 0.95 -5.05
C HIS A 280 -23.69 1.05 -6.50
N GLY A 281 -23.23 2.06 -7.25
CA GLY A 281 -23.46 2.18 -8.68
C GLY A 281 -22.70 1.10 -9.45
N GLY A 282 -23.28 0.62 -10.54
CA GLY A 282 -22.61 -0.30 -11.47
C GLY A 282 -21.88 0.42 -12.59
N MET A 283 -21.10 -0.31 -13.38
CA MET A 283 -20.42 0.23 -14.57
C MET A 283 -21.37 0.92 -15.54
N ASP A 284 -22.59 0.40 -15.73
CA ASP A 284 -23.61 1.05 -16.57
C ASP A 284 -23.92 2.49 -16.12
N PHE A 285 -23.88 2.78 -14.81
CA PHE A 285 -24.04 4.15 -14.31
C PHE A 285 -22.84 5.01 -14.69
N LEU A 286 -21.63 4.51 -14.46
CA LEU A 286 -20.40 5.20 -14.78
C LEU A 286 -20.30 5.52 -16.29
N GLU A 287 -20.73 4.60 -17.15
CA GLU A 287 -20.81 4.80 -18.59
C GLU A 287 -21.79 5.91 -18.98
N ARG A 288 -23.00 5.92 -18.42
CA ARG A 288 -24.00 6.97 -18.68
C ARG A 288 -23.52 8.35 -18.20
N VAL A 289 -22.92 8.42 -17.02
CA VAL A 289 -22.33 9.66 -16.49
C VAL A 289 -21.19 10.13 -17.40
N THR A 290 -20.32 9.22 -17.83
CA THR A 290 -19.22 9.53 -18.76
C THR A 290 -19.73 10.11 -20.08
N ALA A 291 -20.80 9.52 -20.64
CA ALA A 291 -21.41 10.02 -21.87
C ALA A 291 -22.03 11.42 -21.69
N HIS A 292 -22.77 11.63 -20.59
CA HIS A 292 -23.37 12.92 -20.27
C HIS A 292 -22.31 14.02 -20.06
N LEU A 293 -21.26 13.74 -19.29
CA LEU A 293 -20.16 14.69 -19.07
C LEU A 293 -19.46 15.08 -20.37
N ARG A 294 -19.31 14.13 -21.31
CA ARG A 294 -18.76 14.40 -22.64
C ARG A 294 -19.65 15.37 -23.43
N GLU A 295 -20.97 15.23 -23.35
CA GLU A 295 -21.93 16.17 -23.98
C GLU A 295 -21.83 17.58 -23.37
N CYS A 296 -21.52 17.68 -22.07
CA CYS A 296 -21.23 18.94 -21.37
C CYS A 296 -19.82 19.50 -21.69
N GLY A 297 -19.03 18.83 -22.54
CA GLY A 297 -17.68 19.25 -22.92
C GLY A 297 -16.60 18.92 -21.88
N VAL A 298 -16.89 18.01 -20.95
CA VAL A 298 -15.93 17.49 -19.96
C VAL A 298 -15.37 16.17 -20.47
N ALA A 299 -14.07 16.14 -20.76
CA ALA A 299 -13.40 14.95 -21.27
C ALA A 299 -12.95 14.03 -20.12
N GLN A 300 -13.06 12.71 -20.34
CA GLN A 300 -12.40 11.74 -19.49
C GLN A 300 -10.88 11.92 -19.61
N ALA A 301 -10.19 11.95 -18.48
CA ALA A 301 -8.75 12.10 -18.41
C ALA A 301 -8.06 10.84 -18.95
N SER A 302 -7.02 11.02 -19.76
CA SER A 302 -6.19 9.91 -20.26
C SER A 302 -5.15 9.41 -19.25
N ILE A 303 -5.02 10.10 -18.11
CA ILE A 303 -4.08 9.77 -17.04
C ILE A 303 -4.88 9.43 -15.79
N SER A 304 -4.69 8.21 -15.28
CA SER A 304 -5.46 7.64 -14.17
C SER A 304 -4.92 7.99 -12.77
N SER A 305 -3.79 8.70 -12.64
CA SER A 305 -3.30 9.13 -11.33
C SER A 305 -2.61 10.50 -11.34
N LYS A 306 -2.83 11.27 -10.27
CA LYS A 306 -2.20 12.58 -10.04
C LYS A 306 -0.67 12.51 -10.12
N LEU A 307 -0.06 11.44 -9.60
CA LEU A 307 1.38 11.19 -9.72
C LEU A 307 1.82 11.08 -11.18
N ARG A 308 1.07 10.35 -12.02
CA ARG A 308 1.45 10.20 -13.44
C ARG A 308 1.35 11.53 -14.20
N ALA A 309 0.38 12.38 -13.85
CA ALA A 309 0.31 13.73 -14.40
C ALA A 309 1.53 14.58 -13.97
N ALA A 310 1.88 14.53 -12.67
CA ALA A 310 3.00 15.28 -12.11
C ALA A 310 4.37 14.85 -12.64
N MET A 311 4.57 13.56 -12.94
CA MET A 311 5.84 13.04 -13.45
C MET A 311 6.04 13.31 -14.96
N GLY A 312 4.98 13.58 -15.71
CA GLY A 312 5.04 14.05 -17.10
C GLY A 312 5.98 13.23 -18.00
N SER A 313 7.01 13.88 -18.55
CA SER A 313 8.00 13.27 -19.45
C SER A 313 8.88 12.20 -18.78
N LEU A 314 9.06 12.21 -17.45
CA LEU A 314 9.90 11.23 -16.73
C LEU A 314 9.38 9.78 -16.86
N LEU A 315 8.08 9.64 -17.14
CA LEU A 315 7.43 8.35 -17.36
C LEU A 315 7.55 7.82 -18.80
N ARG A 316 8.03 8.64 -19.75
CA ARG A 316 8.26 8.19 -21.12
C ARG A 316 9.55 7.38 -21.16
N THR A 317 9.47 6.12 -21.58
CA THR A 317 10.64 5.29 -21.83
C THR A 317 11.34 5.81 -23.07
N ASP A 318 12.66 5.98 -23.03
CA ASP A 318 13.49 6.12 -24.24
C ASP A 318 13.36 4.83 -25.06
N ALA A 319 12.36 4.78 -25.92
CA ALA A 319 12.15 3.74 -26.91
C ALA A 319 12.40 4.29 -28.32
N VAL A 320 13.58 4.91 -28.54
CA VAL A 320 14.11 5.18 -29.89
C VAL A 320 15.64 5.10 -29.89
N GLU A 321 16.23 3.96 -29.56
CA GLU A 321 17.59 3.62 -30.00
C GLU A 321 17.70 2.09 -30.19
N GLN A 322 17.06 1.54 -31.23
CA GLN A 322 17.57 0.39 -32.00
C GLN A 322 16.92 0.40 -33.39
N GLY A 323 17.37 1.33 -34.23
CA GLY A 323 17.29 1.20 -35.68
C GLY A 323 18.63 0.70 -36.20
N VAL A 324 18.88 -0.61 -36.12
CA VAL A 324 20.01 -1.27 -36.80
C VAL A 324 19.46 -2.08 -37.96
N SER A 325 19.50 -1.45 -39.14
CA SER A 325 20.08 -1.94 -40.40
C SER A 325 19.29 -1.47 -41.63
#